data_AF-A0A4Q3GZD5-F1
#
_entry.id   AF-A0A4Q3GZD5-F1
#
_cell.length_a   1.000
_cell.length_b   1.000
_cell.length_c   1.000
_cell.angle_alpha   90.00
_cell.angle_beta   90.00
_cell.angle_gamma   90.00
#
_symmetry.space_group_name_H-M   'P 1'
#
loop_
_entity.id
_entity.type
_entity.pdbx_description
1 polymer ?
#
loop_
_entity_poly.entity_id
_entity_poly.type
_entity_poly.pdbx_seq_one_letter_code
_entity_poly.pdbx_strand_id
1 'polypeptide(L)'
;EGLNALPTQWGFAEDAAKKHGQTVSRKNWRVVLNWHIAETREKAREEAGKGLMRWHNEYIVGTLQRPGAKPFKSPDEAVDKVGFSKGSVASIGTPDDLVKMIKGVIDMSGGLGTVIGFVHDWANIENTFRSWEMVARYVVPEINGYLEGLRKSQKYVIENRESFERSREAVMAKIMENDKAAAALSVTRSNRFAASSSNAPDLEKAKAKKA
;
A
#
# COMPACT_ATOMS: atom_id res chain seq x y z
N GLU A 1 12.39 -5.82 -22.64
CA GLU A 1 12.24 -4.39 -22.33
C GLU A 1 10.79 -4.08 -21.95
N GLY A 2 10.30 -4.60 -20.83
CA GLY A 2 8.88 -4.45 -20.43
C GLY A 2 8.58 -3.04 -19.95
N LEU A 3 8.83 -2.78 -18.67
CA LEU A 3 8.55 -1.47 -18.06
C LEU A 3 9.41 -0.32 -18.63
N ASN A 4 10.64 -0.61 -19.05
CA ASN A 4 11.55 0.40 -19.60
C ASN A 4 11.07 1.00 -20.92
N ALA A 5 10.16 0.33 -21.63
CA ALA A 5 9.60 0.82 -22.89
C ALA A 5 8.38 1.72 -22.69
N LEU A 6 7.88 1.89 -21.45
CA LEU A 6 6.67 2.68 -21.17
C LEU A 6 6.74 4.13 -21.69
N PRO A 7 7.83 4.89 -21.49
CA PRO A 7 7.95 6.22 -22.08
C PRO A 7 7.88 6.20 -23.60
N THR A 8 8.58 5.25 -24.24
CA THR A 8 8.60 5.09 -25.69
C THR A 8 7.23 4.73 -26.25
N GLN A 9 6.52 3.80 -25.61
CA GLN A 9 5.17 3.40 -25.99
C GLN A 9 4.19 4.57 -25.90
N TRP A 10 4.31 5.41 -24.87
CA TRP A 10 3.50 6.62 -24.78
C TRP A 10 3.83 7.62 -25.89
N GLY A 11 5.11 7.82 -26.20
CA GLY A 11 5.53 8.68 -27.31
C GLY A 11 4.90 8.28 -28.63
N PHE A 12 4.83 6.97 -28.93
CA PHE A 12 4.13 6.49 -30.13
C PHE A 12 2.62 6.82 -30.13
N ALA A 13 1.97 6.77 -28.96
CA ALA A 13 0.56 7.15 -28.85
C ALA A 13 0.38 8.67 -29.08
N GLU A 14 1.28 9.50 -28.56
CA GLU A 14 1.27 10.96 -28.78
C GLU A 14 1.51 11.30 -30.25
N ASP A 15 2.50 10.68 -30.90
CA ASP A 15 2.81 10.88 -32.31
C ASP A 15 1.63 10.50 -33.21
N ALA A 16 1.02 9.34 -32.95
CA ALA A 16 -0.16 8.90 -33.68
C ALA A 16 -1.35 9.85 -33.46
N ALA A 17 -1.62 10.26 -32.23
CA ALA A 17 -2.69 11.20 -31.92
C ALA A 17 -2.50 12.53 -32.65
N LYS A 18 -1.28 13.08 -32.59
CA LYS A 18 -0.92 14.33 -33.27
C LYS A 18 -1.09 14.22 -34.78
N LYS A 19 -0.65 13.12 -35.40
CA LYS A 19 -0.82 12.87 -36.84
C LYS A 19 -2.29 12.91 -37.28
N HIS A 20 -3.21 12.53 -36.40
CA HIS A 20 -4.63 12.47 -36.68
C HIS A 20 -5.45 13.60 -36.03
N GLY A 21 -4.80 14.66 -35.55
CA GLY A 21 -5.47 15.82 -34.94
C GLY A 21 -6.20 15.49 -33.63
N GLN A 22 -5.78 14.45 -32.93
CA GLN A 22 -6.32 13.99 -31.66
C GLN A 22 -5.36 14.30 -30.50
N THR A 23 -5.87 14.22 -29.28
CA THR A 23 -5.07 14.34 -28.05
C THR A 23 -5.28 13.14 -27.15
N VAL A 24 -4.20 12.60 -26.59
CA VAL A 24 -4.24 11.53 -25.58
C VAL A 24 -3.96 12.09 -24.19
N SER A 25 -4.50 11.44 -23.16
CA SER A 25 -4.34 11.86 -21.76
C SER A 25 -3.79 10.72 -20.92
N ARG A 26 -2.80 11.02 -20.08
CA ARG A 26 -2.24 10.06 -19.10
C ARG A 26 -3.32 9.46 -18.20
N LYS A 27 -4.39 10.21 -17.90
CA LYS A 27 -5.54 9.75 -17.11
C LYS A 27 -6.29 8.58 -17.76
N ASN A 28 -6.19 8.44 -19.08
CA ASN A 28 -6.85 7.35 -19.81
C ASN A 28 -5.90 6.16 -20.05
N TRP A 29 -4.62 6.32 -19.74
CA TRP A 29 -3.63 5.28 -19.95
C TRP A 29 -3.72 4.22 -18.85
N ARG A 30 -3.80 2.97 -19.28
CA ARG A 30 -3.91 1.81 -18.40
C ARG A 30 -2.71 0.90 -18.61
N VAL A 31 -2.07 0.51 -17.50
CA VAL A 31 -0.90 -0.37 -17.51
C VAL A 31 -1.26 -1.69 -16.83
N VAL A 32 -1.02 -2.80 -17.52
CA VAL A 32 -1.25 -4.15 -16.99
C VAL A 32 0.00 -4.62 -16.26
N LEU A 33 -0.18 -5.05 -15.01
CA LEU A 33 0.86 -5.69 -14.20
C LEU A 33 0.39 -7.08 -13.75
N ASN A 34 1.35 -7.95 -13.45
CA ASN A 34 1.10 -9.27 -12.87
C ASN A 34 1.60 -9.28 -11.43
N TRP A 35 0.91 -9.98 -10.53
CA TRP A 35 1.42 -10.10 -9.17
C TRP A 35 0.84 -11.29 -8.40
N HIS A 36 1.65 -11.79 -7.48
CA HIS A 36 1.17 -12.61 -6.37
C HIS A 36 1.82 -12.10 -5.08
N ILE A 37 0.99 -11.66 -4.14
CA ILE A 37 1.47 -11.16 -2.85
C ILE A 37 1.00 -12.05 -1.70
N ALA A 38 1.83 -12.15 -0.66
CA ALA A 38 1.56 -12.86 0.58
C ALA A 38 2.08 -12.06 1.79
N GLU A 39 1.87 -12.58 3.01
CA GLU A 39 2.38 -11.93 4.22
C GLU A 39 3.90 -11.83 4.26
N THR A 40 4.58 -12.79 3.63
CA THR A 40 6.04 -12.82 3.51
C THR A 40 6.45 -13.14 2.08
N ARG A 41 7.69 -12.76 1.71
CA ARG A 41 8.22 -13.05 0.38
C ARG A 41 8.34 -14.56 0.16
N GLU A 42 8.76 -15.29 1.18
CA GLU A 42 8.94 -16.74 1.14
C GLU A 42 7.62 -17.44 0.83
N LYS A 43 6.53 -17.01 1.47
CA LYS A 43 5.19 -17.55 1.23
C LYS A 43 4.69 -17.22 -0.18
N ALA A 44 4.90 -15.98 -0.65
CA ALA A 44 4.53 -15.61 -2.02
C ALA A 44 5.27 -16.46 -3.06
N ARG A 45 6.56 -16.76 -2.83
CA ARG A 45 7.37 -17.65 -3.68
C ARG A 45 6.83 -19.07 -3.66
N GLU A 46 6.54 -19.61 -2.48
CA GLU A 46 6.00 -20.97 -2.31
C GLU A 46 4.67 -21.14 -3.05
N GLU A 47 3.76 -20.19 -2.88
CA GLU A 47 2.41 -20.25 -3.43
C GLU A 47 2.38 -20.08 -4.96
N ALA A 48 3.19 -19.17 -5.51
CA ALA A 48 3.16 -18.82 -6.94
C ALA A 48 4.14 -19.63 -7.81
N GLY A 49 5.27 -20.10 -7.24
CA GLY A 49 6.41 -20.53 -8.05
C GLY A 49 6.11 -21.74 -8.94
N LYS A 50 5.36 -22.73 -8.43
CA LYS A 50 5.01 -23.94 -9.19
C LYS A 50 4.08 -23.61 -10.37
N GLY A 51 3.01 -22.85 -10.12
CA GLY A 51 2.07 -22.47 -11.18
C GLY A 51 2.73 -21.55 -12.21
N LEU A 52 3.56 -20.60 -11.77
CA LEU A 52 4.34 -19.75 -12.66
C LEU A 52 5.28 -20.55 -13.57
N MET A 53 6.04 -21.50 -13.01
CA MET A 53 6.94 -22.35 -13.80
C MET A 53 6.15 -23.15 -14.83
N ARG A 54 5.02 -23.74 -14.42
CA ARG A 54 4.16 -24.52 -15.30
C ARG A 54 3.60 -23.66 -16.44
N TRP A 55 2.99 -22.52 -16.10
CA TRP A 55 2.47 -21.56 -17.08
C TRP A 55 3.54 -21.13 -18.07
N HIS A 56 4.74 -20.76 -17.61
CA HIS A 56 5.82 -20.36 -18.51
C HIS A 56 6.26 -21.52 -19.42
N ASN A 57 6.49 -22.71 -18.87
CA ASN A 57 7.00 -23.84 -19.64
C ASN A 57 5.96 -24.37 -20.66
N GLU A 58 4.70 -24.52 -20.26
CA GLU A 58 3.65 -25.07 -21.12
C GLU A 58 3.11 -24.03 -22.09
N TYR A 59 2.79 -22.82 -21.60
CA TYR A 59 2.15 -21.80 -22.43
C TYR A 59 3.17 -20.92 -23.16
N ILE A 60 4.12 -20.29 -22.47
CA ILE A 60 5.07 -19.36 -23.13
C ILE A 60 6.04 -20.10 -24.04
N VAL A 61 6.59 -21.23 -23.59
CA VAL A 61 7.57 -22.01 -24.36
C VAL A 61 6.87 -23.03 -25.26
N GLY A 62 6.03 -23.91 -24.71
CA GLY A 62 5.42 -24.98 -25.47
C GLY A 62 4.40 -24.52 -26.51
N THR A 63 3.51 -23.60 -26.12
CA THR A 63 2.37 -23.16 -26.96
C THR A 63 2.72 -21.96 -27.83
N LEU A 64 3.18 -20.85 -27.22
CA LEU A 64 3.49 -19.62 -27.95
C LEU A 64 4.84 -19.68 -28.68
N GLN A 65 5.71 -20.63 -28.31
CA GLN A 65 7.06 -20.78 -28.89
C GLN A 65 7.82 -19.47 -28.96
N ARG A 66 7.71 -18.65 -27.91
CA ARG A 66 8.25 -17.29 -27.90
C ARG A 66 9.75 -17.33 -28.23
N PRO A 67 10.22 -16.58 -29.25
CA PRO A 67 11.62 -16.62 -29.64
C PRO A 67 12.56 -16.31 -28.46
N GLY A 68 13.53 -17.22 -28.24
CA GLY A 68 14.52 -17.11 -27.16
C GLY A 68 14.02 -17.51 -25.77
N ALA A 69 12.73 -17.82 -25.58
CA ALA A 69 12.24 -18.35 -24.32
C ALA A 69 12.71 -19.80 -24.12
N LYS A 70 13.19 -20.10 -22.91
CA LYS A 70 13.60 -21.45 -22.51
C LYS A 70 12.77 -21.89 -21.29
N PRO A 71 12.51 -23.19 -21.13
CA PRO A 71 11.85 -23.69 -19.93
C PRO A 71 12.69 -23.35 -18.69
N PHE A 72 12.02 -22.94 -17.62
CA PHE A 72 12.63 -22.89 -16.29
C PHE A 72 12.81 -24.31 -15.75
N LYS A 73 13.82 -24.49 -14.91
CA LYS A 73 14.21 -25.78 -14.31
C LYS A 73 13.66 -25.96 -12.89
N SER A 74 13.31 -24.87 -12.21
CA SER A 74 12.72 -24.92 -10.87
C SER A 74 11.72 -23.77 -10.64
N PRO A 75 10.80 -23.93 -9.67
CA PRO A 75 9.93 -22.84 -9.22
C PRO A 75 10.71 -21.59 -8.78
N ASP A 76 11.82 -21.77 -8.07
CA ASP A 76 12.67 -20.65 -7.65
C ASP A 76 13.29 -19.90 -8.84
N GLU A 77 13.79 -20.63 -9.85
CA GLU A 77 14.30 -20.00 -11.06
C GLU A 77 13.20 -19.19 -11.76
N ALA A 78 11.98 -19.72 -11.82
CA ALA A 78 10.84 -19.04 -12.41
C ALA A 78 10.55 -17.73 -11.67
N VAL A 79 10.46 -17.78 -10.34
CA VAL A 79 10.20 -16.59 -9.53
C VAL A 79 11.34 -15.58 -9.61
N ASP A 80 12.61 -16.00 -9.61
CA ASP A 80 13.74 -15.08 -9.73
C ASP A 80 13.76 -14.38 -11.09
N LYS A 81 13.54 -15.13 -12.16
CA LYS A 81 13.56 -14.58 -13.52
C LYS A 81 12.32 -13.75 -13.85
N VAL A 82 11.17 -14.06 -13.27
CA VAL A 82 9.93 -13.32 -13.54
C VAL A 82 9.68 -12.24 -12.51
N GLY A 83 9.86 -12.45 -11.21
CA GLY A 83 9.57 -11.46 -10.17
C GLY A 83 10.69 -10.44 -9.91
N PHE A 84 11.95 -10.80 -10.18
CA PHE A 84 13.10 -10.01 -9.71
C PHE A 84 14.06 -9.55 -10.82
N SER A 85 13.78 -9.88 -12.08
CA SER A 85 14.60 -9.43 -13.20
C SER A 85 14.39 -7.94 -13.49
N LYS A 86 15.46 -7.26 -13.91
CA LYS A 86 15.43 -5.84 -14.26
C LYS A 86 14.41 -5.58 -15.38
N GLY A 87 13.44 -4.71 -15.12
CA GLY A 87 12.38 -4.36 -16.08
C GLY A 87 11.24 -5.38 -16.14
N SER A 88 11.15 -6.29 -15.17
CA SER A 88 9.99 -7.16 -15.01
C SER A 88 8.70 -6.39 -14.77
N VAL A 89 7.61 -6.88 -15.36
CA VAL A 89 6.22 -6.42 -15.17
C VAL A 89 5.46 -7.26 -14.14
N ALA A 90 6.16 -8.08 -13.35
CA ALA A 90 5.59 -8.97 -12.36
C ALA A 90 6.17 -8.73 -10.97
N SER A 91 5.31 -8.70 -9.94
CA SER A 91 5.71 -8.62 -8.53
C SER A 91 5.35 -9.90 -7.78
N ILE A 92 6.32 -10.55 -7.14
CA ILE A 92 6.09 -11.71 -6.28
C ILE A 92 6.72 -11.41 -4.92
N GLY A 93 5.91 -11.15 -3.90
CA GLY A 93 6.43 -10.65 -2.62
C GLY A 93 5.35 -10.22 -1.63
N THR A 94 5.58 -9.10 -0.94
CA THR A 94 4.65 -8.54 0.05
C THR A 94 3.80 -7.41 -0.55
N PRO A 95 2.75 -6.91 0.15
CA PRO A 95 2.05 -5.71 -0.27
C PRO A 95 2.98 -4.51 -0.51
N ASP A 96 4.01 -4.33 0.33
CA ASP A 96 4.99 -3.25 0.19
C ASP A 96 5.80 -3.37 -1.10
N ASP A 97 6.16 -4.59 -1.50
CA ASP A 97 6.88 -4.83 -2.76
C ASP A 97 6.02 -4.42 -3.97
N LEU A 98 4.72 -4.72 -3.93
CA LEU A 98 3.79 -4.31 -4.98
C LEU A 98 3.55 -2.79 -4.98
N VAL A 99 3.41 -2.15 -3.81
CA VAL A 99 3.31 -0.68 -3.70
C VAL A 99 4.55 -0.02 -4.30
N LYS A 100 5.75 -0.51 -3.95
CA LYS A 100 7.01 0.00 -4.47
C LYS A 100 7.09 -0.16 -5.99
N MET A 101 6.69 -1.31 -6.52
CA MET A 101 6.63 -1.53 -7.97
C MET A 101 5.68 -0.55 -8.64
N ILE A 102 4.43 -0.43 -8.17
CA ILE A 102 3.43 0.45 -8.79
C ILE A 102 3.90 1.90 -8.77
N LYS A 103 4.46 2.39 -7.65
CA LYS A 103 5.02 3.75 -7.58
C LYS A 103 6.16 3.94 -8.59
N GLY A 104 7.07 2.96 -8.69
CA GLY A 104 8.13 2.99 -9.69
C GLY A 104 7.59 3.02 -11.12
N VAL A 105 6.52 2.27 -11.42
CA VAL A 105 5.84 2.32 -12.72
C VAL A 105 5.25 3.70 -12.97
N ILE A 106 4.53 4.28 -12.01
CA ILE A 106 3.95 5.62 -12.12
C ILE A 106 5.05 6.64 -12.43
N ASP A 107 6.15 6.61 -11.69
CA ASP A 107 7.29 7.53 -11.85
C ASP A 107 7.95 7.38 -13.22
N MET A 108 8.32 6.15 -13.61
CA MET A 108 8.94 5.86 -14.90
C MET A 108 8.04 6.24 -16.08
N SER A 109 6.74 6.05 -15.90
CA SER A 109 5.75 6.28 -16.95
C SER A 109 5.42 7.76 -17.14
N GLY A 110 5.78 8.64 -16.18
CA GLY A 110 5.38 10.04 -16.17
C GLY A 110 3.92 10.25 -15.76
N GLY A 111 3.34 9.26 -15.06
CA GLY A 111 1.93 9.20 -14.66
C GLY A 111 1.10 8.25 -15.52
N LEU A 112 0.08 7.67 -14.90
CA LEU A 112 -0.91 6.80 -15.53
C LEU A 112 -2.26 6.94 -14.83
N GLY A 113 -3.34 6.53 -15.50
CA GLY A 113 -4.69 6.62 -14.95
C GLY A 113 -5.15 5.38 -14.20
N THR A 114 -4.69 4.19 -14.62
CA THR A 114 -5.15 2.93 -14.00
C THR A 114 -4.09 1.85 -14.10
N VAL A 115 -3.84 1.15 -12.99
CA VAL A 115 -3.14 -0.13 -13.01
C VAL A 115 -4.19 -1.24 -13.10
N ILE A 116 -4.02 -2.14 -14.06
CA ILE A 116 -4.85 -3.33 -14.22
C ILE A 116 -4.03 -4.54 -13.74
N GLY A 117 -4.59 -5.33 -12.84
CA GLY A 117 -4.02 -6.63 -12.51
C GLY A 117 -4.51 -7.72 -13.42
N PHE A 118 -3.57 -8.48 -13.97
CA PHE A 118 -3.88 -9.66 -14.74
C PHE A 118 -4.07 -10.87 -13.80
N VAL A 119 -5.22 -11.53 -13.90
CA VAL A 119 -5.47 -12.77 -13.16
C VAL A 119 -4.78 -13.93 -13.88
N HIS A 120 -3.87 -14.59 -13.19
CA HIS A 120 -3.06 -15.71 -13.68
C HIS A 120 -3.19 -16.94 -12.79
N ASP A 121 -2.84 -18.10 -13.33
CA ASP A 121 -2.91 -19.43 -12.71
C ASP A 121 -1.65 -19.82 -11.92
N TRP A 122 -0.99 -18.85 -11.28
CA TRP A 122 0.24 -19.10 -10.53
C TRP A 122 0.01 -19.81 -9.19
N ALA A 123 -1.13 -19.55 -8.55
CA ALA A 123 -1.49 -20.11 -7.25
C ALA A 123 -2.89 -20.75 -7.30
N ASN A 124 -3.24 -21.51 -6.26
CA ASN A 124 -4.62 -21.99 -6.09
C ASN A 124 -5.60 -20.81 -5.87
N ILE A 125 -6.90 -21.11 -5.92
CA ILE A 125 -7.93 -20.09 -5.89
C ILE A 125 -7.98 -19.36 -4.54
N GLU A 126 -7.75 -20.06 -3.44
CA GLU A 126 -7.75 -19.50 -2.08
C GLU A 126 -6.63 -18.47 -1.90
N ASN A 127 -5.41 -18.82 -2.32
CA ASN A 127 -4.24 -17.95 -2.24
C ASN A 127 -4.36 -16.79 -3.23
N THR A 128 -4.94 -17.02 -4.40
CA THR A 128 -5.24 -15.95 -5.36
C THR A 128 -6.19 -14.94 -4.73
N PHE A 129 -7.32 -15.37 -4.16
CA PHE A 129 -8.25 -14.44 -3.50
C PHE A 129 -7.63 -13.72 -2.30
N ARG A 130 -6.82 -14.41 -1.50
CA ARG A 130 -6.08 -13.78 -0.38
C ARG A 130 -5.13 -12.69 -0.88
N SER A 131 -4.37 -12.96 -1.92
CA SER A 131 -3.50 -11.98 -2.58
C SER A 131 -4.30 -10.73 -3.02
N TRP A 132 -5.46 -10.93 -3.66
CA TRP A 132 -6.33 -9.82 -4.08
C TRP A 132 -7.00 -9.08 -2.92
N GLU A 133 -7.34 -9.76 -1.82
CA GLU A 133 -7.80 -9.12 -0.58
C GLU A 133 -6.72 -8.20 -0.01
N MET A 134 -5.47 -8.68 0.06
CA MET A 134 -4.34 -7.86 0.49
C MET A 134 -4.07 -6.67 -0.44
N VAL A 135 -4.27 -6.82 -1.75
CA VAL A 135 -4.21 -5.69 -2.69
C VAL A 135 -5.26 -4.65 -2.33
N ALA A 136 -6.52 -5.06 -2.18
CA ALA A 136 -7.60 -4.15 -1.84
C ALA A 136 -7.38 -3.45 -0.49
N ARG A 137 -6.84 -4.17 0.49
CA ARG A 137 -6.69 -3.70 1.87
C ARG A 137 -5.43 -2.87 2.11
N TYR A 138 -4.31 -3.22 1.50
CA TYR A 138 -3.00 -2.65 1.80
C TYR A 138 -2.37 -1.89 0.64
N VAL A 139 -2.71 -2.20 -0.60
CA VAL A 139 -2.06 -1.59 -1.78
C VAL A 139 -2.90 -0.44 -2.33
N VAL A 140 -4.20 -0.66 -2.56
CA VAL A 140 -5.10 0.38 -3.11
C VAL A 140 -5.10 1.67 -2.28
N PRO A 141 -5.20 1.63 -0.93
CA PRO A 141 -5.18 2.84 -0.12
C PRO A 141 -3.85 3.61 -0.19
N GLU A 142 -2.72 2.90 -0.34
CA GLU A 142 -1.39 3.50 -0.46
C GLU A 142 -1.18 4.19 -1.80
N ILE A 143 -1.65 3.57 -2.88
CA ILE A 143 -1.49 4.12 -4.24
C ILE A 143 -2.41 5.31 -4.46
N ASN A 144 -3.63 5.26 -3.93
CA ASN A 144 -4.60 6.34 -4.11
C ASN A 144 -4.55 7.43 -3.02
N GLY A 145 -3.63 7.32 -2.06
CA GLY A 145 -3.42 8.35 -1.03
C GLY A 145 -4.52 8.43 0.05
N TYR A 146 -5.36 7.40 0.20
CA TYR A 146 -6.50 7.43 1.14
C TYR A 146 -6.06 7.59 2.60
N LEU A 147 -4.86 7.14 2.94
CA LEU A 147 -4.31 7.18 4.30
C LEU A 147 -3.43 8.42 4.56
N GLU A 148 -3.14 9.25 3.56
CA GLU A 148 -2.22 10.37 3.70
C GLU A 148 -2.73 11.40 4.72
N GLY A 149 -4.01 11.76 4.65
CA GLY A 149 -4.63 12.68 5.60
C GLY A 149 -4.62 12.16 7.05
N LEU A 150 -4.90 10.87 7.23
CA LEU A 150 -4.88 10.21 8.54
C LEU A 150 -3.47 10.22 9.15
N ARG A 151 -2.46 9.87 8.36
CA ARG A 151 -1.05 9.89 8.78
C ARG A 151 -0.58 11.31 9.10
N LYS A 152 -0.95 12.29 8.27
CA LYS A 152 -0.64 13.70 8.52
C LYS A 152 -1.26 14.19 9.83
N SER A 153 -2.52 13.85 10.08
CA SER A 153 -3.21 14.18 11.34
C SER A 153 -2.55 13.51 12.54
N GLN A 154 -2.24 12.21 12.44
CA GLN A 154 -1.55 11.47 13.49
C GLN A 154 -0.19 12.11 13.82
N LYS A 155 0.61 12.40 12.79
CA LYS A 155 1.92 13.05 12.93
C LYS A 155 1.79 14.42 13.59
N TYR A 156 0.81 15.22 13.16
CA TYR A 156 0.55 16.53 13.77
C TYR A 156 0.27 16.44 15.27
N VAL A 157 -0.57 15.48 15.71
CA VAL A 157 -0.88 15.29 17.13
C VAL A 157 0.35 14.84 17.93
N ILE A 158 1.20 13.98 17.35
CA ILE A 158 2.45 13.53 17.98
C ILE A 158 3.40 14.73 18.17
N GLU A 159 3.57 15.56 17.14
CA GLU A 159 4.54 16.66 17.14
C GLU A 159 4.06 17.89 17.91
N ASN A 160 2.75 18.12 18.03
CA ASN A 160 2.16 19.30 18.67
C ASN A 160 1.57 19.00 20.04
N ARG A 161 2.13 17.98 20.75
CA ARG A 161 1.57 17.48 22.01
C ARG A 161 1.36 18.58 23.04
N GLU A 162 2.29 19.53 23.13
CA GLU A 162 2.24 20.65 24.08
C GLU A 162 0.97 21.49 23.96
N SER A 163 0.47 21.73 22.74
CA SER A 163 -0.78 22.49 22.54
C SER A 163 -1.98 21.77 23.15
N PHE A 164 -2.02 20.44 23.04
CA PHE A 164 -3.09 19.62 23.62
C PHE A 164 -2.98 19.51 25.14
N GLU A 165 -1.75 19.46 25.67
CA GLU A 165 -1.50 19.48 27.11
C GLU A 165 -1.93 20.82 27.74
N ARG A 166 -1.62 21.96 27.10
CA ARG A 166 -2.09 23.29 27.54
C ARG A 166 -3.60 23.40 27.55
N SER A 167 -4.28 22.88 26.52
CA SER A 167 -5.75 22.82 26.52
C SER A 167 -6.28 21.97 27.68
N ARG A 168 -5.62 20.86 28.03
CA ARG A 168 -5.98 20.05 29.20
C ARG A 168 -5.80 20.84 30.50
N GLU A 169 -4.68 21.54 30.66
CA GLU A 169 -4.41 22.34 31.86
C GLU A 169 -5.46 23.43 32.07
N ALA A 170 -5.87 24.12 31.00
CA ALA A 170 -6.92 25.14 31.07
C ALA A 170 -8.29 24.58 31.48
N VAL A 171 -8.68 23.42 30.94
CA VAL A 171 -9.93 22.72 31.34
C VAL A 171 -9.86 22.30 32.80
N MET A 172 -8.73 21.76 33.24
CA MET A 172 -8.53 21.37 34.64
C MET A 172 -8.56 22.54 35.59
N ALA A 173 -7.96 23.68 35.22
CA ALA A 173 -8.08 24.91 36.00
C ALA A 173 -9.54 25.30 36.19
N LYS A 174 -10.35 25.27 35.13
CA LYS A 174 -11.80 25.58 35.21
C LYS A 174 -12.62 24.59 36.03
N ILE A 175 -12.29 23.29 35.98
CA ILE A 175 -12.94 22.29 36.83
C ILE A 175 -12.61 22.56 38.31
N MET A 176 -11.36 22.89 38.62
CA MET A 176 -10.92 23.13 39.99
C MET A 176 -11.41 24.47 40.55
N GLU A 177 -11.76 25.44 39.71
CA GLU A 177 -12.44 26.69 40.10
C GLU A 177 -13.91 26.48 40.51
N ASN A 178 -14.52 25.32 40.21
CA ASN A 178 -15.92 25.03 40.53
C ASN A 178 -16.04 23.87 41.52
N ASP A 179 -16.46 24.17 42.75
CA ASP A 179 -16.52 23.20 43.86
C ASP A 179 -17.37 21.96 43.55
N LYS A 180 -18.49 22.12 42.83
CA LYS A 180 -19.36 20.99 42.43
C LYS A 180 -18.67 20.11 41.39
N ALA A 181 -17.97 20.72 40.44
CA ALA A 181 -17.25 20.00 39.39
C ALA A 181 -16.01 19.27 39.96
N ALA A 182 -15.28 19.91 40.88
CA ALA A 182 -14.14 19.32 41.57
C ALA A 182 -14.58 18.11 42.44
N ALA A 183 -15.70 18.23 43.16
CA ALA A 183 -16.26 17.13 43.93
C ALA A 183 -16.69 15.94 43.03
N ALA A 184 -17.33 16.21 41.89
CA ALA A 184 -17.74 15.19 40.93
C ALA A 184 -16.55 14.46 40.27
N LEU A 185 -15.44 15.17 40.02
CA LEU A 185 -14.22 14.55 39.50
C LEU A 185 -13.62 13.53 40.48
N SER A 186 -13.68 13.81 41.79
CA SER A 186 -13.09 12.94 42.84
C SER A 186 -13.73 11.55 42.94
N VAL A 187 -14.99 11.39 42.53
CA VAL A 187 -15.76 10.14 42.60
C VAL A 187 -15.84 9.38 41.28
N THR A 188 -15.35 9.96 40.18
CA THR A 188 -15.36 9.33 38.85
C THR A 188 -14.24 8.29 38.76
N ARG A 189 -14.55 7.03 39.12
CA ARG A 189 -13.63 5.89 38.98
C ARG A 189 -13.75 5.29 37.58
N SER A 190 -12.70 5.48 36.78
CA SER A 190 -12.39 4.80 35.50
C SER A 190 -12.82 5.51 34.22
N ASN A 191 -11.79 5.89 33.48
CA ASN A 191 -11.82 6.48 32.15
C ASN A 191 -11.73 5.44 31.02
N ARG A 192 -12.09 4.16 31.31
CA ARG A 192 -11.70 3.00 30.47
C ARG A 192 -12.34 2.94 29.08
N PHE A 193 -13.40 3.69 28.80
CA PHE A 193 -14.06 3.67 27.48
C PHE A 193 -14.49 5.03 26.93
N ALA A 194 -14.07 6.14 27.56
CA ALA A 194 -14.21 7.43 26.90
C ALA A 194 -13.09 7.53 25.86
N ALA A 195 -13.45 7.75 24.59
CA ALA A 195 -12.53 8.12 23.51
C ALA A 195 -11.89 9.49 23.81
N SER A 196 -11.01 9.52 24.83
CA SER A 196 -10.41 10.70 25.46
C SER A 196 -9.60 10.30 26.71
N SER A 197 -9.16 9.05 26.86
CA SER A 197 -8.29 8.68 28.00
C SER A 197 -6.96 9.44 28.01
N SER A 198 -6.53 9.92 26.83
CA SER A 198 -5.42 10.87 26.65
C SER A 198 -5.69 12.30 27.14
N ASN A 199 -6.95 12.67 27.41
CA ASN A 199 -7.33 13.98 27.96
C ASN A 199 -7.77 13.90 29.43
N ALA A 200 -7.83 12.72 30.06
CA ALA A 200 -8.04 12.69 31.51
C ALA A 200 -6.83 13.28 32.23
N PRO A 201 -7.06 14.08 33.27
CA PRO A 201 -5.98 14.51 34.15
C PRO A 201 -5.33 13.31 34.82
N ASP A 202 -3.99 13.34 34.88
CA ASP A 202 -3.22 12.51 35.80
C ASP A 202 -3.40 13.07 37.22
N LEU A 203 -4.35 12.47 37.95
CA LEU A 203 -4.74 12.91 39.28
C LEU A 203 -3.63 12.73 40.32
N GLU A 204 -2.64 11.87 40.07
CA GLU A 204 -1.50 11.67 40.97
C GLU A 204 -0.46 12.78 40.82
N LYS A 205 -0.18 13.23 39.58
CA LYS A 205 0.66 14.41 39.34
C LYS A 205 0.03 15.71 39.87
N ALA A 206 -1.28 15.86 39.77
CA ALA A 206 -1.97 17.07 40.24
C ALA A 206 -1.93 17.23 41.77
N LYS A 207 -1.92 16.12 42.53
CA LYS A 207 -1.75 16.14 43.99
C LYS A 207 -0.34 16.51 44.42
N ALA A 208 0.68 16.01 43.70
CA ALA A 208 2.08 16.29 44.00
C ALA A 208 2.49 17.77 43.84
N LYS A 209 1.74 18.55 43.06
CA LYS A 209 2.00 20.00 42.83
C LYS A 209 1.33 20.91 43.87
N LYS A 210 0.52 20.36 44.78
CA LYS A 210 -0.21 21.09 45.85
C LYS A 210 0.36 20.85 47.25
N ALA A 211 1.35 19.96 47.40
CA ALA A 211 2.13 19.76 48.62
C ALA A 211 3.44 20.55 48.52
#